data_AF-A0A4Q3VTV3-F1
#
_entry.id   AF-A0A4Q3VTV3-F1
#
_cell.length_a   1.000
_cell.length_b   1.000
_cell.length_c   1.000
_cell.angle_alpha   90.00
_cell.angle_beta   90.00
_cell.angle_gamma   90.00
#
_symmetry.space_group_name_H-M   'P 1'
#
loop_
_entity.id
_entity.type
_entity.pdbx_description
1 polymer ?
#
loop_
_entity_poly.entity_id
_entity_poly.type
_entity_poly.pdbx_seq_one_letter_code
_entity_poly.pdbx_strand_id
1 'polypeptide(L)'
;MKVLTEPKSKGYTTPLPRNPVKTLLKKEWTPFEKTVFRITFIFVALFAVPLDTGFYKMLWYVDYAHLNYRHLTEVFVFYNPQFINHFSEGGFFGWQSYVNIPFMLLIAILGGLTWGLFDKDRKNYDVLFYWARVLARYRVAYAGIAWGYKKLFIMQMPEQYEGLWNTPLMDFFAKRLYWEHISVAPAYEFFLGFAEFFGGFLLLFRKTSTIGAFVTLAVFGNIAIANHAYDIGEQVPSACMAMLSIFILWKDLPSIINLIVKERDAAVTRFYPVLSTWQNRARLVVKYSFNAVFVVLFAILEIYAFTHNDFYKIPNTPGIANARGYY
;
A
#
# COMPACT_ATOMS: atom_id res chain seq x y z
N MET A 1 57.76 -7.34 -44.31
CA MET A 1 56.33 -7.02 -44.09
C MET A 1 55.49 -8.22 -44.53
N LYS A 2 55.14 -9.10 -43.59
CA LYS A 2 54.26 -10.25 -43.81
C LYS A 2 52.91 -9.93 -43.20
N VAL A 3 51.89 -9.86 -44.05
CA VAL A 3 50.48 -9.68 -43.65
C VAL A 3 50.04 -10.97 -42.98
N LEU A 4 49.75 -10.91 -41.68
CA LEU A 4 49.16 -12.00 -40.91
C LEU A 4 47.64 -11.95 -41.09
N THR A 5 47.09 -12.98 -41.73
CA THR A 5 45.66 -13.22 -41.84
C THR A 5 45.10 -13.75 -40.52
N GLU A 6 44.05 -13.11 -39.99
CA GLU A 6 43.30 -13.56 -38.81
C GLU A 6 42.64 -14.93 -39.04
N PRO A 7 42.62 -15.82 -38.02
CA PRO A 7 41.82 -17.03 -38.08
C PRO A 7 40.36 -16.76 -37.72
N LYS A 8 39.45 -17.20 -38.58
CA LYS A 8 37.99 -17.14 -38.38
C LYS A 8 37.60 -17.77 -37.03
N SER A 9 36.98 -16.99 -36.16
CA SER A 9 36.36 -17.48 -34.92
C SER A 9 35.21 -18.43 -35.24
N LYS A 10 35.36 -19.72 -34.91
CA LYS A 10 34.24 -20.65 -34.85
C LYS A 10 33.32 -20.22 -33.70
N GLY A 11 32.16 -19.65 -34.03
CA GLY A 11 31.12 -19.34 -33.07
C GLY A 11 30.61 -20.61 -32.41
N TYR A 12 30.92 -20.79 -31.13
CA TYR A 12 30.25 -21.76 -30.28
C TYR A 12 28.86 -21.21 -29.95
N THR A 13 27.90 -21.41 -30.86
CA THR A 13 26.47 -21.29 -30.52
C THR A 13 26.04 -22.59 -29.86
N THR A 14 26.38 -22.78 -28.59
CA THR A 14 25.67 -23.75 -27.76
C THR A 14 24.25 -23.20 -27.59
N PRO A 15 23.20 -23.85 -28.11
CA PRO A 15 21.85 -23.43 -27.79
C PRO A 15 21.70 -23.67 -26.29
N LEU A 16 21.45 -22.60 -25.52
CA LEU A 16 20.93 -22.74 -24.16
C LEU A 16 19.79 -23.77 -24.23
N PRO A 17 19.78 -24.81 -23.37
CA PRO A 17 18.68 -25.74 -23.36
C PRO A 17 17.41 -24.92 -23.16
N ARG A 18 16.55 -24.92 -24.19
CA ARG A 18 15.16 -24.50 -24.04
C ARG A 18 14.60 -25.48 -23.03
N ASN A 19 14.70 -25.15 -21.76
CA ASN A 19 13.94 -25.83 -20.73
C ASN A 19 12.52 -25.88 -21.28
N PRO A 20 11.97 -27.08 -21.53
CA PRO A 20 10.58 -27.17 -21.93
C PRO A 20 9.85 -26.40 -20.84
N VAL A 21 9.08 -25.40 -21.25
CA VAL A 21 8.08 -24.79 -20.39
C VAL A 21 7.33 -26.00 -19.84
N LYS A 22 7.66 -26.40 -18.60
CA LYS A 22 6.78 -27.28 -17.84
C LYS A 22 5.52 -26.46 -17.80
N THR A 23 4.61 -26.74 -18.73
CA THR A 23 3.19 -26.52 -18.56
C THR A 23 2.96 -26.99 -17.15
N LEU A 24 2.85 -26.03 -16.22
CA LEU A 24 2.56 -26.29 -14.83
C LEU A 24 1.27 -27.09 -14.92
N LEU A 25 1.38 -28.41 -14.81
CA LEU A 25 0.26 -29.33 -14.68
C LEU A 25 -0.67 -28.62 -13.72
N LYS A 26 -1.89 -28.29 -14.19
CA LYS A 26 -2.90 -27.57 -13.40
C LYS A 26 -2.96 -28.27 -12.06
N LYS A 27 -2.29 -27.73 -11.06
CA LYS A 27 -2.22 -28.36 -9.75
C LYS A 27 -3.64 -28.23 -9.23
N GLU A 28 -4.33 -29.36 -9.10
CA GLU A 28 -5.60 -29.36 -8.42
C GLU A 28 -5.33 -28.98 -6.98
N TRP A 29 -6.00 -27.92 -6.52
CA TRP A 29 -5.81 -27.46 -5.16
C TRP A 29 -6.48 -28.43 -4.22
N THR A 30 -5.83 -28.72 -3.09
CA THR A 30 -6.44 -29.46 -1.99
C THR A 30 -7.68 -28.72 -1.48
N PRO A 31 -8.65 -29.43 -0.87
CA PRO A 31 -9.82 -28.78 -0.26
C PRO A 31 -9.43 -27.69 0.74
N PHE A 32 -8.34 -27.90 1.49
CA PHE A 32 -7.79 -26.92 2.42
C PHE A 32 -7.27 -25.67 1.71
N GLU A 33 -6.44 -25.81 0.66
CA GLU A 33 -5.95 -24.67 -0.14
C GLU A 33 -7.12 -23.86 -0.72
N LYS A 34 -8.18 -24.52 -1.19
CA LYS A 34 -9.40 -23.86 -1.69
C LYS A 34 -10.10 -23.06 -0.59
N THR A 35 -10.33 -23.65 0.58
CA THR A 35 -11.03 -22.98 1.68
C THR A 35 -10.23 -21.79 2.20
N VAL A 36 -8.93 -21.96 2.49
CA VAL A 36 -8.06 -20.87 2.94
C VAL A 36 -8.04 -19.74 1.93
N PHE A 37 -7.97 -20.07 0.63
CA PHE A 37 -8.01 -19.06 -0.41
C PHE A 37 -9.31 -18.28 -0.44
N ARG A 38 -10.48 -18.93 -0.39
CA ARG A 38 -11.77 -18.23 -0.43
C ARG A 38 -11.92 -17.25 0.73
N ILE A 39 -11.51 -17.68 1.93
CA ILE A 39 -11.48 -16.83 3.13
C ILE A 39 -10.53 -15.65 2.92
N THR A 40 -9.29 -15.93 2.49
CA THR A 40 -8.28 -14.88 2.26
C THR A 40 -8.72 -13.91 1.17
N PHE A 41 -9.36 -14.39 0.10
CA PHE A 41 -9.86 -13.58 -1.00
C PHE A 41 -10.90 -12.58 -0.51
N ILE A 42 -11.89 -13.05 0.26
CA ILE A 42 -12.92 -12.18 0.82
C ILE A 42 -12.29 -11.19 1.80
N PHE A 43 -11.42 -11.66 2.71
CA PHE A 43 -10.73 -10.80 3.67
C PHE A 43 -9.95 -9.66 2.99
N VAL A 44 -9.15 -9.97 1.96
CA VAL A 44 -8.42 -8.98 1.17
C VAL A 44 -9.37 -8.06 0.42
N ALA A 45 -10.48 -8.57 -0.13
CA ALA A 45 -11.48 -7.77 -0.81
C ALA A 45 -12.16 -6.77 0.14
N LEU A 46 -12.49 -7.16 1.37
CA LEU A 46 -13.06 -6.27 2.39
C LEU A 46 -12.10 -5.11 2.73
N PHE A 47 -10.78 -5.34 2.75
CA PHE A 47 -9.78 -4.27 2.93
C PHE A 47 -9.60 -3.37 1.71
N ALA A 48 -9.71 -3.95 0.52
CA ALA A 48 -9.42 -3.24 -0.72
C ALA A 48 -10.61 -2.44 -1.25
N VAL A 49 -11.83 -2.87 -0.94
CA VAL A 49 -13.08 -2.29 -1.47
C VAL A 49 -13.84 -1.57 -0.35
N PRO A 50 -14.08 -0.27 -0.51
CA PRO A 50 -14.98 0.48 0.35
C PRO A 50 -16.37 -0.12 0.44
N LEU A 51 -16.77 -0.56 1.62
CA LEU A 51 -18.14 -1.02 1.89
C LEU A 51 -19.01 0.03 2.57
N ASP A 52 -18.40 1.09 3.09
CA ASP A 52 -19.13 2.17 3.73
C ASP A 52 -19.95 2.98 2.71
N THR A 53 -21.22 3.22 3.03
CA THR A 53 -22.09 4.07 2.21
C THR A 53 -21.65 5.53 2.21
N GLY A 54 -20.99 6.00 3.28
CA GLY A 54 -20.43 7.34 3.38
C GLY A 54 -19.37 7.59 2.31
N PHE A 55 -18.51 6.61 2.05
CA PHE A 55 -17.55 6.64 0.94
C PHE A 55 -18.23 6.91 -0.41
N TYR A 56 -19.29 6.17 -0.74
CA TYR A 56 -19.99 6.35 -2.03
C TYR A 56 -20.78 7.67 -2.10
N LYS A 57 -21.32 8.13 -0.96
CA LYS A 57 -21.93 9.47 -0.87
C LYS A 57 -20.89 10.56 -1.10
N MET A 58 -19.71 10.44 -0.48
CA MET A 58 -18.61 11.38 -0.68
C MET A 58 -18.23 11.47 -2.15
N LEU A 59 -18.05 10.34 -2.84
CA LEU A 59 -17.81 10.35 -4.29
C LEU A 59 -18.91 11.06 -5.09
N TRP A 60 -20.18 10.92 -4.70
CA TRP A 60 -21.29 11.58 -5.39
C TRP A 60 -21.33 13.09 -5.17
N TYR A 61 -20.94 13.57 -3.98
CA TYR A 61 -21.04 14.98 -3.58
C TYR A 61 -19.72 15.75 -3.68
N VAL A 62 -18.63 15.12 -4.13
CA VAL A 62 -17.36 15.81 -4.38
C VAL A 62 -17.55 16.89 -5.44
N ASP A 63 -17.11 18.11 -5.11
CA ASP A 63 -17.00 19.19 -6.09
C ASP A 63 -15.79 18.93 -7.00
N TYR A 64 -16.06 18.23 -8.11
CA TYR A 64 -15.02 17.89 -9.08
C TYR A 64 -14.36 19.10 -9.75
N ALA A 65 -14.99 20.28 -9.73
CA ALA A 65 -14.41 21.50 -10.27
C ALA A 65 -13.36 22.11 -9.32
N HIS A 66 -13.48 21.88 -8.02
CA HIS A 66 -12.59 22.39 -6.97
C HIS A 66 -11.91 21.26 -6.18
N LEU A 67 -11.45 20.22 -6.88
CA LEU A 67 -10.72 19.12 -6.27
C LEU A 67 -9.48 19.60 -5.54
N ASN A 68 -9.24 19.01 -4.37
CA ASN A 68 -8.02 19.18 -3.58
C ASN A 68 -7.47 17.82 -3.16
N TYR A 69 -6.24 17.81 -2.63
CA TYR A 69 -5.54 16.60 -2.22
C TYR A 69 -6.26 15.84 -1.09
N ARG A 70 -7.06 16.52 -0.24
CA ARG A 70 -7.80 15.89 0.87
C ARG A 70 -8.86 14.93 0.35
N HIS A 71 -9.58 15.29 -0.72
CA HIS A 71 -10.55 14.40 -1.35
C HIS A 71 -9.89 13.08 -1.80
N LEU A 72 -8.72 13.13 -2.46
CA LEU A 72 -8.01 11.91 -2.87
C LEU A 72 -7.44 11.13 -1.67
N THR A 73 -7.02 11.85 -0.62
CA THR A 73 -6.56 11.25 0.62
C THR A 73 -7.68 10.45 1.31
N GLU A 74 -8.87 11.01 1.45
CA GLU A 74 -10.01 10.34 2.09
C GLU A 74 -10.44 9.08 1.34
N VAL A 75 -10.42 9.11 0.00
CA VAL A 75 -10.91 8.01 -0.83
C VAL A 75 -10.02 6.76 -0.69
N PHE A 76 -8.69 6.90 -0.62
CA PHE A 76 -7.79 5.73 -0.65
C PHE A 76 -6.89 5.59 0.57
N VAL A 77 -6.58 6.65 1.30
CA VAL A 77 -5.62 6.57 2.41
C VAL A 77 -6.33 6.17 3.69
N PHE A 78 -7.43 6.86 4.01
CA PHE A 78 -8.13 6.70 5.28
C PHE A 78 -9.21 5.62 5.31
N TYR A 79 -9.56 5.02 4.17
CA TYR A 79 -10.53 3.93 4.17
C TYR A 79 -10.01 2.74 4.97
N ASN A 80 -10.61 2.50 6.13
CA ASN A 80 -10.53 1.26 6.88
C ASN A 80 -11.95 0.75 7.10
N PRO A 81 -12.22 -0.55 6.93
CA PRO A 81 -13.55 -1.10 7.22
C PRO A 81 -13.90 -0.89 8.70
N GLN A 82 -14.99 -0.16 8.94
CA GLN A 82 -15.51 0.11 10.27
C GLN A 82 -16.95 -0.39 10.37
N PHE A 83 -17.16 -1.45 11.16
CA PHE A 83 -18.47 -2.01 11.47
C PHE A 83 -18.94 -1.57 12.85
N ILE A 84 -18.01 -1.45 13.79
CA ILE A 84 -18.23 -0.99 15.16
C ILE A 84 -17.24 0.13 15.46
N ASN A 85 -17.77 1.22 15.99
CA ASN A 85 -16.98 2.37 16.44
C ASN A 85 -16.93 2.37 17.97
N HIS A 86 -15.71 2.38 18.51
CA HIS A 86 -15.48 2.52 19.95
C HIS A 86 -14.86 3.88 20.24
N PHE A 87 -15.69 4.82 20.69
CA PHE A 87 -15.27 6.16 21.07
C PHE A 87 -14.69 6.15 22.49
N SER A 88 -13.51 5.56 22.66
CA SER A 88 -12.75 5.57 23.91
C SER A 88 -11.27 5.69 23.61
N GLU A 89 -10.46 6.10 24.59
CA GLU A 89 -9.00 6.19 24.43
C GLU A 89 -8.40 4.86 23.91
N GLY A 90 -8.80 3.73 24.48
CA GLY A 90 -8.40 2.40 23.99
C GLY A 90 -8.91 2.09 22.57
N GLY A 91 -10.06 2.64 22.18
CA GLY A 91 -10.58 2.54 20.81
C GLY A 91 -9.80 3.37 19.80
N PHE A 92 -9.19 4.49 20.22
CA PHE A 92 -8.38 5.35 19.36
C PHE A 92 -6.91 4.94 19.31
N PHE A 93 -6.30 4.60 20.45
CA PHE A 93 -4.86 4.36 20.58
C PHE A 93 -4.52 2.93 20.98
N GLY A 94 -5.42 2.26 21.71
CA GLY A 94 -5.18 0.93 22.27
C GLY A 94 -5.53 -0.24 21.34
N TRP A 95 -5.48 -1.44 21.91
CA TRP A 95 -5.77 -2.69 21.19
C TRP A 95 -7.23 -2.78 20.72
N GLN A 96 -8.14 -2.06 21.38
CA GLN A 96 -9.55 -2.02 21.00
C GLN A 96 -9.77 -1.35 19.63
N SER A 97 -8.82 -0.54 19.15
CA SER A 97 -8.84 0.02 17.79
C SER A 97 -8.91 -1.08 16.69
N TYR A 98 -8.43 -2.29 16.99
CA TYR A 98 -8.44 -3.43 16.06
C TYR A 98 -9.76 -4.21 16.03
N VAL A 99 -10.80 -3.79 16.76
CA VAL A 99 -12.05 -4.55 16.90
C VAL A 99 -12.64 -5.01 15.56
N ASN A 100 -12.52 -4.20 14.52
CA ASN A 100 -13.11 -4.47 13.22
C ASN A 100 -12.41 -5.60 12.46
N ILE A 101 -11.14 -5.91 12.77
CA ILE A 101 -10.39 -6.97 12.07
C ILE A 101 -10.95 -8.37 12.37
N PRO A 102 -11.19 -8.77 13.64
CA PRO A 102 -11.90 -10.01 13.94
C PRO A 102 -13.28 -10.11 13.27
N PHE A 103 -14.06 -9.03 13.21
CA PHE A 103 -15.36 -9.03 12.52
C PHE A 103 -15.21 -9.27 11.02
N MET A 104 -14.24 -8.62 10.38
CA MET A 104 -13.91 -8.88 8.97
C MET A 104 -13.49 -10.33 8.75
N LEU A 105 -12.68 -10.89 9.64
CA LEU A 105 -12.25 -12.28 9.56
C LEU A 105 -13.45 -13.22 9.70
N LEU A 106 -14.39 -12.95 10.61
CA LEU A 106 -15.61 -13.72 10.75
C LEU A 106 -16.45 -13.67 9.47
N ILE A 107 -16.67 -12.49 8.89
CA ILE A 107 -17.38 -12.34 7.60
C ILE A 107 -16.67 -13.12 6.50
N ALA A 108 -15.34 -13.04 6.44
CA ALA A 108 -14.55 -13.77 5.45
C ALA A 108 -14.61 -15.29 5.62
N ILE A 109 -14.66 -15.80 6.87
CA ILE A 109 -14.84 -17.21 7.18
C ILE A 109 -16.22 -17.68 6.71
N LEU A 110 -17.28 -17.00 7.14
CA LEU A 110 -18.66 -17.36 6.77
C LEU A 110 -18.87 -17.27 5.25
N GLY A 111 -18.39 -16.19 4.62
CA GLY A 111 -18.42 -16.00 3.18
C GLY A 111 -17.60 -17.05 2.42
N GLY A 112 -16.43 -17.42 2.93
CA GLY A 112 -15.54 -18.40 2.29
C GLY A 112 -16.09 -19.83 2.35
N LEU A 113 -16.71 -20.18 3.49
CA LEU A 113 -17.39 -21.46 3.68
C LEU A 113 -18.65 -21.54 2.80
N THR A 114 -19.48 -20.50 2.79
CA THR A 114 -20.68 -20.44 1.94
C THR A 114 -20.32 -20.50 0.46
N TRP A 115 -19.30 -19.76 0.00
CA TRP A 115 -18.77 -19.91 -1.37
C TRP A 115 -18.37 -21.36 -1.64
N GLY A 116 -17.76 -22.04 -0.68
CA GLY A 116 -17.40 -23.46 -0.81
C GLY A 116 -18.56 -24.42 -1.00
N LEU A 117 -19.75 -24.08 -0.49
CA LEU A 117 -20.96 -24.88 -0.69
C LEU A 117 -21.48 -24.78 -2.14
N PHE A 118 -21.30 -23.63 -2.78
CA PHE A 118 -21.80 -23.37 -4.14
C PHE A 118 -20.77 -23.73 -5.23
N ASP A 119 -19.47 -23.58 -4.97
CA ASP A 119 -18.41 -23.78 -5.96
C ASP A 119 -17.64 -25.10 -5.75
N LYS A 120 -18.29 -26.21 -6.11
CA LYS A 120 -17.78 -27.58 -5.90
C LYS A 120 -16.82 -28.05 -7.01
N ASP A 121 -17.06 -27.62 -8.25
CA ASP A 121 -16.38 -28.19 -9.42
C ASP A 121 -15.06 -27.49 -9.78
N ARG A 122 -14.80 -26.31 -9.21
CA ARG A 122 -13.60 -25.53 -9.55
C ARG A 122 -12.33 -26.19 -9.04
N LYS A 123 -11.42 -26.51 -9.97
CA LYS A 123 -10.16 -27.23 -9.71
C LYS A 123 -9.10 -26.40 -8.97
N ASN A 124 -9.02 -25.11 -9.26
CA ASN A 124 -8.11 -24.17 -8.61
C ASN A 124 -8.62 -22.74 -8.74
N TYR A 125 -7.97 -21.82 -8.04
CA TYR A 125 -8.30 -20.40 -8.04
C TYR A 125 -7.15 -19.50 -8.49
N ASP A 126 -6.25 -19.99 -9.35
CA ASP A 126 -5.05 -19.23 -9.77
C ASP A 126 -5.39 -17.85 -10.36
N VAL A 127 -6.48 -17.75 -11.12
CA VAL A 127 -6.97 -16.49 -11.70
C VAL A 127 -7.48 -15.54 -10.62
N LEU A 128 -8.27 -16.02 -9.66
CA LEU A 128 -8.78 -15.18 -8.59
C LEU A 128 -7.67 -14.79 -7.60
N PHE A 129 -6.70 -15.67 -7.37
CA PHE A 129 -5.50 -15.36 -6.59
C PHE A 129 -4.63 -14.30 -7.26
N TYR A 130 -4.49 -14.34 -8.59
CA TYR A 130 -3.85 -13.25 -9.34
C TYR A 130 -4.54 -11.91 -9.07
N TRP A 131 -5.88 -11.86 -9.15
CA TRP A 131 -6.63 -10.62 -8.92
C TRP A 131 -6.62 -10.16 -7.46
N ALA A 132 -6.68 -11.07 -6.48
CA ALA A 132 -6.51 -10.73 -5.06
C ALA A 132 -5.16 -10.04 -4.80
N ARG A 133 -4.08 -10.57 -5.39
CA ARG A 133 -2.75 -9.92 -5.31
C ARG A 133 -2.74 -8.58 -6.03
N VAL A 134 -3.44 -8.43 -7.15
CA VAL A 134 -3.56 -7.13 -7.84
C VAL A 134 -4.26 -6.11 -6.94
N LEU A 135 -5.38 -6.48 -6.29
CA LEU A 135 -6.12 -5.62 -5.36
C LEU A 135 -5.25 -5.20 -4.18
N ALA A 136 -4.66 -6.16 -3.46
CA ALA A 136 -3.76 -5.87 -2.34
C ALA A 136 -2.60 -4.95 -2.76
N ARG A 137 -1.98 -5.23 -3.92
CA ARG A 137 -0.86 -4.45 -4.45
C ARG A 137 -1.22 -3.01 -4.71
N TYR A 138 -2.35 -2.74 -5.37
CA TYR A 138 -2.77 -1.35 -5.61
C TYR A 138 -3.25 -0.66 -4.34
N ARG A 139 -3.88 -1.38 -3.40
CA ARG A 139 -4.28 -0.81 -2.09
C ARG A 139 -3.06 -0.28 -1.32
N VAL A 140 -2.00 -1.09 -1.23
CA VAL A 140 -0.74 -0.71 -0.57
C VAL A 140 0.02 0.33 -1.39
N ALA A 141 0.04 0.21 -2.73
CA ALA A 141 0.72 1.15 -3.60
C ALA A 141 0.21 2.58 -3.42
N TYR A 142 -1.12 2.77 -3.49
CA TYR A 142 -1.71 4.09 -3.37
C TYR A 142 -1.60 4.64 -1.95
N ALA A 143 -1.66 3.80 -0.91
CA ALA A 143 -1.39 4.24 0.45
C ALA A 143 0.05 4.76 0.61
N GLY A 144 1.05 4.04 0.10
CA GLY A 144 2.46 4.44 0.19
C GLY A 144 2.78 5.68 -0.64
N ILE A 145 2.19 5.81 -1.82
CA ILE A 145 2.35 7.00 -2.66
C ILE A 145 1.73 8.23 -1.99
N ALA A 146 0.53 8.10 -1.44
CA ALA A 146 -0.18 9.22 -0.81
C ALA A 146 0.51 9.73 0.45
N TRP A 147 0.86 8.84 1.39
CA TRP A 147 1.62 9.24 2.58
C TRP A 147 3.03 9.72 2.21
N GLY A 148 3.64 9.09 1.21
CA GLY A 148 4.93 9.50 0.68
C GLY A 148 4.91 10.93 0.14
N TYR A 149 3.89 11.33 -0.65
CA TYR A 149 3.78 12.70 -1.13
C TYR A 149 3.70 13.72 0.00
N LYS A 150 2.88 13.47 1.02
CA LYS A 150 2.78 14.38 2.17
C LYS A 150 4.13 14.65 2.84
N LYS A 151 4.98 13.63 2.95
CA LYS A 151 6.32 13.76 3.55
C LYS A 151 7.36 14.32 2.58
N LEU A 152 7.28 13.96 1.29
CA LEU A 152 8.16 14.50 0.24
C LEU A 152 8.00 16.01 0.09
N PHE A 153 6.79 16.53 0.30
CA PHE A 153 6.50 17.96 0.28
C PHE A 153 6.51 18.60 1.68
N ILE A 154 7.00 17.90 2.72
CA ILE A 154 7.14 18.43 4.10
C ILE A 154 5.80 18.98 4.63
N MET A 155 4.69 18.34 4.24
CA MET A 155 3.34 18.74 4.63
C MET A 155 2.85 18.01 5.87
N GLN A 156 3.53 16.93 6.29
CA GLN A 156 3.10 16.14 7.43
C GLN A 156 3.69 16.66 8.74
N MET A 157 5.00 16.98 8.75
CA MET A 157 5.71 17.58 9.89
C MET A 157 6.38 18.91 9.49
N PRO A 158 5.59 19.91 9.05
CA PRO A 158 6.13 21.22 8.67
C PRO A 158 6.89 21.90 9.80
N GLU A 159 7.63 22.97 9.46
CA GLU A 159 8.43 23.74 10.41
C GLU A 159 7.62 24.20 11.63
N GLN A 160 8.32 24.25 12.76
CA GLN A 160 7.76 24.64 14.05
C GLN A 160 7.29 26.10 14.05
N TYR A 161 6.25 26.36 14.83
CA TYR A 161 5.76 27.71 15.12
C TYR A 161 6.11 28.11 16.57
N GLU A 162 6.05 29.41 16.85
CA GLU A 162 6.57 30.03 18.08
C GLU A 162 5.93 29.45 19.36
N GLY A 163 4.66 29.09 19.33
CA GLY A 163 4.00 28.44 20.47
C GLY A 163 4.62 27.10 20.88
N LEU A 164 5.17 26.32 19.93
CA LEU A 164 5.85 25.06 20.27
C LEU A 164 7.17 25.31 20.97
N TRP A 165 7.92 26.33 20.55
CA TRP A 165 9.19 26.69 21.17
C TRP A 165 9.01 27.17 22.62
N ASN A 166 7.83 27.71 22.92
CA ASN A 166 7.46 28.14 24.26
C ASN A 166 6.73 27.06 25.08
N THR A 167 6.55 25.85 24.55
CA THR A 167 5.92 24.73 25.26
C THR A 167 6.99 23.97 26.07
N PRO A 168 6.83 23.78 27.39
CA PRO A 168 7.73 22.95 28.18
C PRO A 168 7.76 21.50 27.67
N LEU A 169 8.94 20.87 27.63
CA LEU A 169 9.10 19.51 27.09
C LEU A 169 8.17 18.48 27.75
N MET A 170 7.91 18.63 29.05
CA MET A 170 7.05 17.73 29.82
C MET A 170 5.56 17.84 29.46
N ASP A 171 5.15 18.93 28.81
CA ASP A 171 3.76 19.17 28.43
C ASP A 171 3.43 18.63 27.02
N PHE A 172 4.43 18.08 26.32
CA PHE A 172 4.22 17.45 25.01
C PHE A 172 3.55 16.08 25.15
N PHE A 173 2.48 15.87 24.39
CA PHE A 173 2.02 14.52 24.07
C PHE A 173 3.10 13.75 23.29
N ALA A 174 3.22 12.44 23.53
CA ALA A 174 4.18 11.56 22.86
C ALA A 174 4.13 11.70 21.32
N LYS A 175 2.93 11.67 20.72
CA LYS A 175 2.73 11.88 19.28
C LYS A 175 3.27 13.21 18.78
N ARG A 176 3.14 14.28 19.59
CA ARG A 176 3.57 15.61 19.20
C ARG A 176 5.08 15.66 19.21
N LEU A 177 5.72 15.16 20.26
CA LEU A 177 7.19 15.07 20.34
C LEU A 177 7.77 14.20 19.20
N TYR A 178 7.10 13.10 18.84
CA TYR A 178 7.49 12.28 17.68
C TYR A 178 7.40 13.05 16.36
N TRP A 179 6.46 13.97 16.20
CA TRP A 179 6.41 14.80 14.99
C TRP A 179 7.43 15.93 15.01
N GLU A 180 7.65 16.52 16.18
CA GLU A 180 8.58 17.63 16.33
C GLU A 180 10.04 17.25 16.12
N HIS A 181 10.47 16.05 16.52
CA HIS A 181 11.85 15.66 16.22
C HIS A 181 12.10 15.49 14.71
N ILE A 182 11.06 15.17 13.93
CA ILE A 182 11.14 15.05 12.47
C ILE A 182 11.15 16.44 11.84
N SER A 183 10.33 17.38 12.34
CA SER A 183 10.24 18.74 11.80
C SER A 183 11.56 19.52 11.90
N VAL A 184 12.38 19.25 12.93
CA VAL A 184 13.73 19.85 13.07
C VAL A 184 14.68 19.43 11.93
N ALA A 185 14.43 18.29 11.28
CA ALA A 185 15.25 17.79 10.18
C ALA A 185 14.38 17.49 8.94
N PRO A 186 13.95 18.51 8.16
CA PRO A 186 13.08 18.30 7.00
C PRO A 186 13.65 17.34 5.93
N ALA A 187 14.98 17.27 5.80
CA ALA A 187 15.64 16.29 4.95
C ALA A 187 15.37 14.84 5.38
N TYR A 188 15.19 14.60 6.69
CA TYR A 188 14.79 13.30 7.21
C TYR A 188 13.31 13.00 6.93
N GLU A 189 12.41 13.98 7.05
CA GLU A 189 11.02 13.82 6.60
C GLU A 189 10.95 13.43 5.11
N PHE A 190 11.70 14.15 4.27
CA PHE A 190 11.81 13.84 2.85
C PHE A 190 12.29 12.41 2.62
N PHE A 191 13.33 11.96 3.34
CA PHE A 191 13.84 10.60 3.23
C PHE A 191 12.78 9.55 3.61
N LEU A 192 12.05 9.77 4.71
CA LEU A 192 10.95 8.89 5.12
C LEU A 192 9.84 8.85 4.06
N GLY A 193 9.48 10.01 3.52
CA GLY A 193 8.51 10.13 2.42
C GLY A 193 8.96 9.44 1.15
N PHE A 194 10.23 9.56 0.80
CA PHE A 194 10.81 8.86 -0.33
C PHE A 194 10.74 7.35 -0.15
N ALA A 195 11.05 6.82 1.03
CA ALA A 195 10.96 5.38 1.29
C ALA A 195 9.52 4.85 1.14
N GLU A 196 8.54 5.58 1.66
CA GLU A 196 7.10 5.28 1.50
C GLU A 196 6.66 5.31 0.04
N PHE A 197 6.94 6.43 -0.64
CA PHE A 197 6.59 6.65 -2.02
C PHE A 197 7.25 5.60 -2.91
N PHE A 198 8.54 5.34 -2.73
CA PHE A 198 9.31 4.40 -3.53
C PHE A 198 8.77 2.97 -3.40
N GLY A 199 8.51 2.52 -2.16
CA GLY A 199 7.88 1.22 -1.92
C GLY A 199 6.52 1.09 -2.63
N GLY A 200 5.65 2.11 -2.47
CA GLY A 200 4.34 2.14 -3.11
C GLY A 200 4.42 2.19 -4.65
N PHE A 201 5.32 3.00 -5.19
CA PHE A 201 5.52 3.17 -6.63
C PHE A 201 6.01 1.88 -7.29
N LEU A 202 6.96 1.17 -6.66
CA LEU A 202 7.42 -0.14 -7.13
C LEU A 202 6.28 -1.16 -7.21
N LEU A 203 5.29 -1.09 -6.32
CA LEU A 203 4.13 -1.99 -6.35
C LEU A 203 3.25 -1.76 -7.59
N LEU A 204 3.26 -0.59 -8.24
CA LEU A 204 2.51 -0.38 -9.48
C LEU A 204 2.99 -1.29 -10.63
N PHE A 205 4.26 -1.68 -10.62
CA PHE A 205 4.86 -2.51 -11.66
C PHE A 205 4.96 -3.98 -11.25
N ARG A 206 4.44 -4.87 -12.11
CA ARG A 206 4.40 -6.32 -11.84
C ARG A 206 5.77 -6.99 -11.70
N LYS A 207 6.83 -6.35 -12.23
CA LYS A 207 8.20 -6.89 -12.20
C LYS A 207 8.91 -6.58 -10.88
N THR A 208 8.58 -5.44 -10.27
CA THR A 208 9.19 -4.94 -9.02
C THR A 208 8.32 -5.17 -7.80
N SER A 209 7.14 -5.80 -7.95
CA SER A 209 6.17 -5.95 -6.85
C SER A 209 6.74 -6.67 -5.62
N THR A 210 7.68 -7.60 -5.81
CA THR A 210 8.33 -8.29 -4.69
C THR A 210 9.21 -7.34 -3.88
N ILE A 211 10.01 -6.52 -4.57
CA ILE A 211 10.86 -5.50 -3.92
C ILE A 211 9.98 -4.43 -3.27
N GLY A 212 8.97 -3.93 -3.98
CA GLY A 212 8.02 -2.97 -3.45
C GLY A 212 7.34 -3.47 -2.18
N ALA A 213 6.91 -4.73 -2.16
CA ALA A 213 6.24 -5.32 -1.00
C ALA A 213 7.19 -5.51 0.20
N PHE A 214 8.48 -5.76 -0.04
CA PHE A 214 9.48 -5.78 1.02
C PHE A 214 9.71 -4.39 1.62
N VAL A 215 9.89 -3.37 0.76
CA VAL A 215 10.06 -1.98 1.20
C VAL A 215 8.83 -1.52 1.97
N THR A 216 7.61 -1.73 1.44
CA THR A 216 6.38 -1.32 2.12
C THR A 216 6.12 -2.11 3.40
N LEU A 217 6.55 -3.38 3.49
CA LEU A 217 6.50 -4.11 4.76
C LEU A 217 7.39 -3.47 5.82
N ALA A 218 8.64 -3.17 5.47
CA ALA A 218 9.57 -2.54 6.41
C ALA A 218 9.05 -1.16 6.86
N VAL A 219 8.58 -0.36 5.91
CA VAL A 219 8.09 0.99 6.14
C VAL A 219 6.77 0.99 6.93
N PHE A 220 5.71 0.34 6.45
CA PHE A 220 4.43 0.32 7.16
C PHE A 220 4.49 -0.48 8.47
N GLY A 221 5.36 -1.48 8.56
CA GLY A 221 5.60 -2.20 9.82
C GLY A 221 6.21 -1.27 10.87
N ASN A 222 7.23 -0.49 10.50
CA ASN A 222 7.81 0.52 11.38
C ASN A 222 6.77 1.59 11.76
N ILE A 223 6.02 2.11 10.80
CA ILE A 223 4.95 3.09 11.04
C ILE A 223 3.90 2.54 12.00
N ALA A 224 3.49 1.28 11.87
CA ALA A 224 2.53 0.66 12.78
C ALA A 224 3.06 0.58 14.21
N ILE A 225 4.33 0.23 14.38
CA ILE A 225 4.98 0.20 15.70
C ILE A 225 5.08 1.62 16.28
N ALA A 226 5.51 2.60 15.49
CA ALA A 226 5.58 3.99 15.93
C ALA A 226 4.20 4.54 16.31
N ASN A 227 3.16 4.20 15.55
CA ASN A 227 1.80 4.64 15.84
C ASN A 227 1.27 4.12 17.19
N HIS A 228 1.63 2.88 17.55
CA HIS A 228 1.37 2.31 18.87
C HIS A 228 2.24 2.93 19.96
N ALA A 229 3.54 3.10 19.71
CA ALA A 229 4.49 3.55 20.72
C ALA A 229 4.30 5.02 21.13
N TYR A 230 3.73 5.84 20.25
CA TYR A 230 3.57 7.28 20.45
C TYR A 230 2.10 7.74 20.49
N ASP A 231 1.12 6.84 20.57
CA ASP A 231 -0.33 7.16 20.56
C ASP A 231 -0.73 8.09 19.42
N ILE A 232 -0.27 7.78 18.21
CA ILE A 232 -0.51 8.62 17.02
C ILE A 232 -1.96 8.48 16.53
N GLY A 233 -2.54 7.28 16.62
CA GLY A 233 -3.93 6.99 16.21
C GLY A 233 -4.10 6.41 14.80
N GLU A 234 -3.01 6.05 14.11
CA GLU A 234 -3.02 5.50 12.75
C GLU A 234 -2.52 4.04 12.69
N GLN A 235 -2.44 3.36 13.83
CA GLN A 235 -1.84 2.02 13.96
C GLN A 235 -2.57 0.95 13.16
N VAL A 236 -3.91 1.00 13.08
CA VAL A 236 -4.73 0.04 12.34
C VAL A 236 -4.46 0.11 10.83
N PRO A 237 -4.62 1.25 10.14
CA PRO A 237 -4.31 1.35 8.72
C PRO A 237 -2.87 0.95 8.39
N SER A 238 -1.88 1.41 9.15
CA SER A 238 -0.48 1.03 8.90
C SER A 238 -0.23 -0.46 9.08
N ALA A 239 -0.80 -1.08 10.12
CA ALA A 239 -0.69 -2.52 10.34
C ALA A 239 -1.36 -3.32 9.21
N CYS A 240 -2.49 -2.83 8.68
CA CYS A 240 -3.17 -3.44 7.55
C CYS A 240 -2.32 -3.37 6.26
N MET A 241 -1.65 -2.25 5.99
CA MET A 241 -0.74 -2.15 4.84
C MET A 241 0.49 -3.06 4.99
N ALA A 242 1.01 -3.21 6.21
CA ALA A 242 2.07 -4.17 6.49
C ALA A 242 1.59 -5.61 6.26
N MET A 243 0.40 -5.97 6.75
CA MET A 243 -0.21 -7.29 6.54
C MET A 243 -0.46 -7.57 5.05
N LEU A 244 -0.99 -6.61 4.28
CA LEU A 244 -1.16 -6.76 2.83
C LEU A 244 0.19 -6.87 2.11
N SER A 245 1.24 -6.20 2.59
CA SER A 245 2.60 -6.34 2.06
C SER A 245 3.12 -7.77 2.27
N ILE A 246 2.89 -8.38 3.44
CA ILE A 246 3.17 -9.80 3.70
C ILE A 246 2.40 -10.69 2.72
N PHE A 247 1.10 -10.45 2.53
CA PHE A 247 0.29 -11.21 1.58
C PHE A 247 0.82 -11.12 0.14
N ILE A 248 1.29 -9.95 -0.29
CA ILE A 248 1.90 -9.78 -1.62
C ILE A 248 3.21 -10.58 -1.72
N LEU A 249 4.06 -10.53 -0.68
CA LEU A 249 5.33 -11.27 -0.60
C LEU A 249 5.14 -12.78 -0.51
N TRP A 250 4.04 -13.25 0.09
CA TRP A 250 3.79 -14.65 0.43
C TRP A 250 4.08 -15.62 -0.72
N LYS A 251 3.67 -15.27 -1.94
CA LYS A 251 3.90 -16.11 -3.14
C LYS A 251 5.39 -16.30 -3.44
N ASP A 252 6.18 -15.25 -3.24
CA ASP A 252 7.59 -15.22 -3.60
C ASP A 252 8.50 -15.65 -2.42
N LEU A 253 7.94 -15.76 -1.19
CA LEU A 253 8.65 -16.14 0.03
C LEU A 253 9.41 -17.48 -0.06
N PRO A 254 8.86 -18.57 -0.64
CA PRO A 254 9.62 -19.81 -0.82
C PRO A 254 10.86 -19.65 -1.70
N SER A 255 10.75 -18.85 -2.77
CA SER A 255 11.89 -18.54 -3.64
C SER A 255 12.92 -17.67 -2.92
N ILE A 256 12.49 -16.70 -2.12
CA ILE A 256 13.36 -15.85 -1.31
C ILE A 256 14.14 -16.68 -0.28
N ILE A 257 13.46 -17.57 0.47
CA ILE A 257 14.11 -18.44 1.46
C ILE A 257 15.10 -19.40 0.78
N ASN A 258 14.72 -20.00 -0.36
CA ASN A 258 15.64 -20.87 -1.07
C ASN A 258 16.90 -20.14 -1.54
N LEU A 259 16.77 -18.91 -2.03
CA LEU A 259 17.89 -18.11 -2.52
C LEU A 259 18.78 -17.58 -1.38
N ILE A 260 18.18 -16.93 -0.38
CA ILE A 260 18.93 -16.19 0.66
C ILE A 260 19.37 -17.11 1.80
N VAL A 261 18.49 -18.00 2.26
CA VAL A 261 18.74 -18.83 3.46
C VAL A 261 19.36 -20.17 3.10
N LYS A 262 18.87 -20.80 2.02
CA LYS A 262 19.37 -22.12 1.60
C LYS A 262 20.47 -22.04 0.55
N GLU A 263 20.76 -20.84 0.03
CA GLU A 263 21.78 -20.59 -1.00
C GLU A 263 21.60 -21.48 -2.25
N ARG A 264 20.34 -21.68 -2.65
CA ARG A 264 19.96 -22.48 -3.83
C ARG A 264 19.34 -21.59 -4.89
N ASP A 265 19.61 -21.91 -6.15
CA ASP A 265 18.95 -21.30 -7.29
C ASP A 265 17.43 -21.36 -7.14
N ALA A 266 16.80 -20.19 -7.27
CA ALA A 266 15.36 -20.05 -7.15
C ALA A 266 14.79 -19.29 -8.34
N ALA A 267 13.82 -19.90 -9.02
CA ALA A 267 13.03 -19.23 -10.05
C ALA A 267 11.76 -18.65 -9.43
N VAL A 268 11.44 -17.39 -9.75
CA VAL A 268 10.17 -16.78 -9.37
C VAL A 268 9.11 -17.17 -10.40
N THR A 269 8.13 -17.97 -9.97
CA THR A 269 7.03 -18.38 -10.87
C THR A 269 6.02 -17.24 -11.00
N ARG A 270 5.71 -16.84 -12.23
CA ARG A 270 4.69 -15.81 -12.50
C ARG A 270 3.51 -16.44 -13.23
N PHE A 271 2.31 -16.20 -12.71
CA PHE A 271 1.05 -16.56 -13.37
C PHE A 271 0.45 -15.30 -13.98
N TYR A 272 0.00 -15.39 -15.23
CA TYR A 272 -0.72 -14.32 -15.92
C TYR A 272 -2.00 -14.90 -16.51
N PRO A 273 -3.18 -14.31 -16.22
CA PRO A 273 -4.41 -14.77 -16.84
C PRO A 273 -4.37 -14.51 -18.35
N VAL A 274 -4.88 -15.47 -19.13
CA VAL A 274 -5.14 -15.28 -20.55
C VAL A 274 -6.40 -14.44 -20.68
N LEU A 275 -6.26 -13.24 -21.25
CA LEU A 275 -7.34 -12.27 -21.40
C LEU A 275 -7.64 -12.07 -22.89
N SER A 276 -8.91 -11.89 -23.23
CA SER A 276 -9.32 -11.47 -24.57
C SER A 276 -8.80 -10.06 -24.89
N THR A 277 -8.82 -9.67 -26.16
CA THR A 277 -8.36 -8.34 -26.60
C THR A 277 -9.08 -7.21 -25.87
N TRP A 278 -10.40 -7.31 -25.70
CA TRP A 278 -11.17 -6.28 -25.00
C TRP A 278 -10.88 -6.28 -23.49
N GLN A 279 -10.74 -7.44 -22.86
CA GLN A 279 -10.41 -7.55 -21.43
C GLN A 279 -9.03 -6.95 -21.14
N ASN A 280 -8.08 -7.18 -22.05
CA ASN A 280 -6.75 -6.61 -21.95
C ASN A 280 -6.79 -5.07 -22.09
N ARG A 281 -7.57 -4.54 -23.05
CA ARG A 281 -7.79 -3.09 -23.20
C ARG A 281 -8.44 -2.51 -21.95
N ALA A 282 -9.52 -3.10 -21.45
CA ALA A 282 -10.21 -2.67 -20.23
C ALA A 282 -9.26 -2.65 -19.03
N ARG A 283 -8.46 -3.71 -18.83
CA ARG A 283 -7.43 -3.77 -17.78
C ARG A 283 -6.43 -2.63 -17.88
N LEU A 284 -5.95 -2.30 -19.09
CA LEU A 284 -5.01 -1.21 -19.30
C LEU A 284 -5.66 0.14 -19.03
N VAL A 285 -6.87 0.37 -19.52
CA VAL A 285 -7.64 1.60 -19.26
C VAL A 285 -7.82 1.79 -17.75
N VAL A 286 -8.31 0.78 -17.03
CA VAL A 286 -8.48 0.85 -15.56
C VAL A 286 -7.15 1.13 -14.88
N LYS A 287 -6.09 0.39 -15.23
CA LYS A 287 -4.76 0.59 -14.65
C LYS A 287 -4.27 2.03 -14.84
N TYR A 288 -4.28 2.52 -16.08
CA TYR A 288 -3.71 3.83 -16.39
C TYR A 288 -4.59 4.97 -15.89
N SER A 289 -5.92 4.81 -15.88
CA SER A 289 -6.83 5.81 -15.30
C SER A 289 -6.61 5.95 -13.79
N PHE A 290 -6.54 4.83 -13.06
CA PHE A 290 -6.26 4.89 -11.62
C PHE A 290 -4.86 5.44 -11.34
N ASN A 291 -3.84 5.03 -12.10
CA ASN A 291 -2.50 5.59 -11.94
C ASN A 291 -2.48 7.10 -12.26
N ALA A 292 -3.20 7.56 -13.27
CA ALA A 292 -3.29 8.98 -13.59
C ALA A 292 -3.92 9.76 -12.42
N VAL A 293 -4.98 9.23 -11.80
CA VAL A 293 -5.64 9.87 -10.65
C VAL A 293 -4.75 9.83 -9.39
N PHE A 294 -4.31 8.65 -8.97
CA PHE A 294 -3.66 8.47 -7.66
C PHE A 294 -2.16 8.72 -7.64
N VAL A 295 -1.54 8.88 -8.81
CA VAL A 295 -0.10 9.21 -8.90
C VAL A 295 0.08 10.60 -9.45
N VAL A 296 -0.48 10.91 -10.62
CA VAL A 296 -0.21 12.17 -11.33
C VAL A 296 -1.07 13.30 -10.80
N LEU A 297 -2.39 13.16 -10.83
CA LEU A 297 -3.31 14.19 -10.33
C LEU A 297 -3.08 14.44 -8.83
N PHE A 298 -2.87 13.38 -8.05
CA PHE A 298 -2.56 13.53 -6.63
C PHE A 298 -1.28 14.34 -6.40
N ALA A 299 -0.19 14.06 -7.13
CA ALA A 299 1.02 14.86 -7.03
C ALA A 299 0.77 16.34 -7.37
N ILE A 300 0.00 16.63 -8.43
CA ILE A 300 -0.35 17.99 -8.82
C ILE A 300 -1.11 18.70 -7.70
N LEU A 301 -2.09 18.03 -7.08
CA LEU A 301 -2.88 18.59 -5.99
C LEU A 301 -2.07 18.81 -4.71
N GLU A 302 -1.14 17.91 -4.38
CA GLU A 302 -0.23 18.08 -3.23
C GLU A 302 0.76 19.22 -3.48
N ILE A 303 1.33 19.34 -4.69
CA ILE A 303 2.18 20.47 -5.07
C ILE A 303 1.41 21.79 -5.02
N TYR A 304 0.17 21.80 -5.52
CA TYR A 304 -0.69 22.98 -5.45
C TYR A 304 -0.94 23.37 -3.99
N ALA A 305 -1.30 22.42 -3.14
CA ALA A 305 -1.52 22.67 -1.72
C ALA A 305 -0.26 23.22 -1.03
N PHE A 306 0.89 22.59 -1.25
CA PHE A 306 2.18 23.05 -0.71
C PHE A 306 2.52 24.48 -1.16
N THR A 307 2.39 24.79 -2.45
CA THR A 307 2.71 26.12 -3.01
C THR A 307 1.75 27.23 -2.57
N HIS A 308 0.57 26.87 -2.07
CA HIS A 308 -0.45 27.80 -1.58
C HIS A 308 -0.59 27.78 -0.04
N ASN A 309 0.40 27.25 0.67
CA ASN A 309 0.43 27.15 2.14
C ASN A 309 -0.77 26.38 2.73
N ASP A 310 -1.33 25.43 1.99
CA ASP A 310 -2.43 24.56 2.43
C ASP A 310 -1.87 23.28 3.06
N PHE A 311 -1.25 23.42 4.23
CA PHE A 311 -0.62 22.30 4.93
C PHE A 311 -1.66 21.35 5.55
N TYR A 312 -1.30 20.06 5.64
CA TYR A 312 -2.21 19.03 6.12
C TYR A 312 -2.58 19.15 7.60
N LYS A 313 -1.65 19.62 8.45
CA LYS A 313 -1.84 19.70 9.91
C LYS A 313 -1.79 21.13 10.48
N ILE A 314 -1.59 22.15 9.65
CA ILE A 314 -1.59 23.54 10.10
C ILE A 314 -2.89 24.19 9.62
N PRO A 315 -3.61 24.90 10.50
CA PRO A 315 -4.75 25.70 10.08
C PRO A 315 -4.34 26.74 9.04
N ASN A 316 -5.07 26.82 7.94
CA ASN A 316 -4.95 27.85 6.92
C ASN A 316 -6.00 28.96 7.07
N THR A 317 -6.67 29.01 8.23
CA THR A 317 -7.74 29.97 8.53
C THR A 317 -7.22 31.17 9.32
N PRO A 318 -7.79 32.37 9.14
CA PRO A 318 -7.41 33.53 9.94
C PRO A 318 -7.58 33.24 11.43
N GLY A 319 -6.58 33.62 12.22
CA GLY A 319 -6.65 33.55 13.68
C GLY A 319 -7.73 34.46 14.27
N ILE A 320 -7.96 34.33 15.57
CA ILE A 320 -8.93 35.16 16.30
C ILE A 320 -8.48 36.62 16.25
N ALA A 321 -9.37 37.51 15.76
CA ALA A 321 -9.09 38.93 15.65
C ALA A 321 -8.73 39.53 17.02
N ASN A 322 -7.65 40.33 17.06
CA ASN A 322 -7.11 40.98 18.26
C ASN A 322 -6.58 40.05 19.36
N ALA A 323 -6.42 38.74 19.11
CA ALA A 323 -5.70 37.87 20.02
C ALA A 323 -4.21 38.25 20.08
N ARG A 324 -3.61 38.23 21.27
CA ARG A 324 -2.19 38.51 21.51
C ARG A 324 -1.57 37.40 22.37
N GLY A 325 -0.49 36.82 21.89
CA GLY A 325 0.26 35.77 22.56
C GLY A 325 1.35 35.22 21.65
N TYR A 326 2.29 34.49 22.22
CA TYR A 326 3.29 33.71 21.49
C TYR A 326 2.63 32.38 21.11
N TYR A 327 2.08 32.28 19.90
CA TYR A 327 1.25 31.16 19.45
C TYR A 327 1.94 30.29 18.42
#